data_AF-K1U1F9-F1
#
_entry.id   AF-K1U1F9-F1
#
_cell.length_a   1.000
_cell.length_b   1.000
_cell.length_c   1.000
_cell.angle_alpha   90.00
_cell.angle_beta   90.00
_cell.angle_gamma   90.00
#
_symmetry.space_group_name_H-M   'P 1'
#
loop_
_entity.id
_entity.type
_entity.pdbx_description
1 polymer ?
#
loop_
_entity_poly.entity_id
_entity_poly.type
_entity_poly.pdbx_seq_one_letter_code
_entity_poly.pdbx_strand_id
1 'polypeptide(L)'
;MNYTFPQYGVRYIAINDHFDTIDPNSTDSDMAGIKNWFNEWYSKDTSRKIRAVNKTKGERGERLTTNVPYGYKRDSDDPKKWVIDEEAAQVVKRIFALCMEGKGPSQIAALLEKEKVLNPTAYKQREGRKTPHQTPENEYRWHESTVAYILEYMEYTGCTVNFKTYTNSIWDKKQRENPMENRKIFYNTHPAIISLEVFDKVQEIRQQRHRRTATGKSNMFSGLVFCNDCKQKLYYSITSYFESGRTSSSAPPIVS
;
A
#
# COMPACT_ATOMS: atom_id res chain seq x y z
N MET A 1 14.18 -33.72 -3.23
CA MET A 1 12.78 -33.64 -3.74
C MET A 1 12.54 -34.67 -4.87
N ASN A 2 13.34 -35.74 -4.99
CA ASN A 2 13.36 -36.63 -6.17
C ASN A 2 12.59 -37.95 -6.00
N TYR A 3 12.01 -38.23 -4.82
CA TYR A 3 11.39 -39.54 -4.54
C TYR A 3 9.87 -39.53 -4.35
N THR A 4 9.24 -38.36 -4.27
CA THR A 4 7.80 -38.27 -3.97
C THR A 4 6.93 -38.74 -5.15
N PHE A 5 7.22 -38.32 -6.38
CA PHE A 5 6.38 -38.69 -7.54
C PHE A 5 6.46 -40.18 -7.93
N PRO A 6 7.65 -40.81 -7.96
CA PRO A 6 7.76 -42.25 -8.26
C PRO A 6 7.07 -43.14 -7.21
N GLN A 7 7.04 -42.73 -5.94
CA GLN A 7 6.34 -43.46 -4.86
C GLN A 7 4.82 -43.55 -5.08
N TYR A 8 4.23 -42.60 -5.80
CA TYR A 8 2.82 -42.62 -6.18
C TYR A 8 2.59 -43.21 -7.58
N GLY A 9 3.60 -43.83 -8.20
CA GLY A 9 3.50 -44.40 -9.54
C GLY A 9 3.42 -43.37 -10.67
N VAL A 10 3.78 -42.12 -10.41
CA VAL A 10 3.73 -41.02 -11.40
C VAL A 10 5.10 -40.83 -12.05
N ARG A 11 5.18 -40.98 -13.37
CA ARG A 11 6.39 -40.69 -14.17
C ARG A 11 6.59 -39.17 -14.29
N TYR A 12 7.76 -38.70 -13.88
CA TYR A 12 8.16 -37.31 -14.03
C TYR A 12 9.21 -37.21 -15.15
N ILE A 13 8.95 -36.32 -16.11
CA ILE A 13 9.80 -36.10 -17.29
C ILE A 13 10.15 -34.61 -17.32
N ALA A 14 11.43 -34.29 -17.16
CA ALA A 14 11.96 -32.94 -17.39
C ALA A 14 12.77 -32.94 -18.69
N ILE A 15 12.12 -32.49 -19.77
CA ILE A 15 12.66 -32.51 -21.15
C ILE A 15 13.97 -31.73 -21.26
N ASN A 16 14.05 -30.57 -20.61
CA ASN A 16 15.22 -29.69 -20.66
C ASN A 16 16.41 -30.22 -19.86
N ASP A 17 16.16 -31.08 -18.86
CA ASP A 17 17.19 -31.59 -17.96
C ASP A 17 17.61 -33.03 -18.30
N HIS A 18 17.05 -33.60 -19.38
CA HIS A 18 17.20 -35.01 -19.78
C HIS A 18 16.90 -35.98 -18.62
N PHE A 19 15.93 -35.64 -17.78
CA PHE A 19 15.59 -36.41 -16.59
C PHE A 19 14.23 -37.10 -16.78
N ASP A 20 14.21 -38.42 -16.60
CA ASP A 20 13.03 -39.27 -16.70
C ASP A 20 13.08 -40.34 -15.61
N THR A 21 12.03 -40.43 -14.80
CA THR A 21 11.97 -41.39 -13.70
C THR A 21 11.64 -42.83 -14.13
N ILE A 22 11.64 -43.14 -15.44
CA ILE A 22 11.44 -44.48 -15.97
C ILE A 22 12.61 -45.44 -15.71
N ASP A 23 13.83 -44.91 -15.56
CA ASP A 23 15.02 -45.69 -15.21
C ASP A 23 15.60 -45.22 -13.85
N PRO A 24 15.20 -45.87 -12.74
CA PRO A 24 15.62 -45.50 -11.39
C PRO A 24 17.12 -45.60 -11.12
N ASN A 25 17.87 -46.32 -11.96
CA ASN A 25 19.32 -46.56 -11.80
C ASN A 25 20.16 -45.66 -12.72
N SER A 26 19.54 -44.73 -13.45
CA SER A 26 20.26 -43.77 -14.30
C SER A 26 21.06 -42.76 -13.45
N THR A 27 22.31 -42.53 -13.83
CA THR A 27 23.17 -41.48 -13.23
C THR A 27 22.62 -40.06 -13.46
N ASP A 28 21.71 -39.90 -14.41
CA ASP A 28 20.97 -38.67 -14.69
C ASP A 28 20.08 -38.24 -13.51
N SER A 29 19.60 -39.19 -12.70
CA SER A 29 18.82 -38.92 -11.49
C SER A 29 19.63 -38.26 -10.38
N ASP A 30 20.87 -38.72 -10.19
CA ASP A 30 21.81 -38.12 -9.24
C ASP A 30 22.24 -36.72 -9.71
N MET A 31 22.47 -36.55 -11.02
CA MET A 31 22.83 -35.27 -11.61
C MET A 31 21.69 -34.25 -11.56
N ALA A 32 20.43 -34.67 -11.68
CA ALA A 32 19.26 -33.79 -11.57
C ALA A 32 19.16 -33.12 -10.19
N GLY A 33 19.48 -33.87 -9.11
CA GLY A 33 19.56 -33.31 -7.76
C GLY A 33 20.63 -32.22 -7.64
N ILE A 34 21.81 -32.47 -8.20
CA ILE A 34 22.93 -31.52 -8.20
C ILE A 34 22.60 -30.27 -9.02
N LYS A 35 22.03 -30.43 -10.23
CA LYS A 35 21.60 -29.30 -11.08
C LYS A 35 20.54 -28.44 -10.39
N ASN A 36 19.55 -29.05 -9.75
CA ASN A 36 18.53 -28.32 -8.98
C ASN A 36 19.15 -27.52 -7.84
N TRP A 37 20.11 -28.09 -7.12
CA TRP A 37 20.83 -27.38 -6.08
C TRP A 37 21.63 -26.19 -6.63
N PHE A 38 22.33 -26.36 -7.76
CA PHE A 38 23.04 -25.26 -8.43
C PHE A 38 22.08 -24.16 -8.90
N ASN A 39 20.94 -24.52 -9.48
CA ASN A 39 19.92 -23.57 -9.91
C ASN A 39 19.35 -22.77 -8.72
N GLU A 40 19.08 -23.45 -7.60
CA GLU A 40 18.63 -22.81 -6.38
C GLU A 40 19.72 -21.89 -5.78
N TRP A 41 20.97 -22.35 -5.76
CA TRP A 41 22.11 -21.58 -5.29
C TRP A 41 22.32 -20.32 -6.14
N TYR A 42 22.30 -20.45 -7.47
CA TYR A 42 22.42 -19.32 -8.40
C TYR A 42 21.30 -18.29 -8.20
N SER A 43 20.07 -18.76 -7.98
CA SER A 43 18.92 -17.91 -7.69
C SER A 43 19.09 -17.14 -6.36
N LYS A 44 19.59 -17.81 -5.31
CA LYS A 44 19.91 -17.17 -4.02
C LYS A 44 21.03 -16.15 -4.15
N ASP A 45 22.11 -16.49 -4.85
CA ASP A 45 23.28 -15.61 -4.99
C ASP A 45 22.96 -14.35 -5.79
N THR A 46 22.27 -14.50 -6.93
CA THR A 46 21.81 -13.38 -7.75
C THR A 46 20.91 -12.45 -6.93
N SER A 47 19.95 -13.02 -6.19
CA SER A 47 19.07 -12.25 -5.33
C SER A 47 19.83 -11.51 -4.23
N ARG A 48 20.84 -12.15 -3.62
CA ARG A 48 21.71 -11.53 -2.60
C ARG A 48 22.47 -10.34 -3.18
N LYS A 49 23.08 -10.49 -4.36
CA LYS A 49 23.81 -9.42 -5.05
C LYS A 49 22.91 -8.25 -5.40
N ILE A 50 21.72 -8.50 -5.96
CA ILE A 50 20.75 -7.44 -6.28
C ILE A 50 20.30 -6.70 -5.00
N ARG A 51 20.02 -7.44 -3.91
CA ARG A 51 19.67 -6.84 -2.61
C ARG A 51 20.80 -5.98 -2.06
N ALA A 52 22.06 -6.41 -2.19
CA ALA A 52 23.22 -5.64 -1.77
C ALA A 52 23.35 -4.34 -2.58
N VAL A 53 23.23 -4.40 -3.91
CA VAL A 53 23.25 -3.21 -4.77
C VAL A 53 22.12 -2.23 -4.43
N ASN A 54 20.90 -2.72 -4.24
CA ASN A 54 19.76 -1.88 -3.84
C ASN A 54 19.96 -1.30 -2.43
N LYS A 55 20.56 -2.05 -1.51
CA LYS A 55 20.92 -1.56 -0.18
C LYS A 55 21.91 -0.41 -0.28
N THR A 56 23.01 -0.58 -1.00
CA THR A 56 24.01 0.48 -1.20
C THR A 56 23.42 1.72 -1.88
N LYS A 57 22.61 1.56 -2.93
CA LYS A 57 21.90 2.68 -3.58
C LYS A 57 20.98 3.40 -2.58
N GLY A 58 20.17 2.63 -1.86
CA GLY A 58 19.21 3.16 -0.89
C GLY A 58 19.88 3.89 0.28
N GLU A 59 21.05 3.42 0.73
CA GLU A 59 21.87 4.05 1.78
C GLU A 59 22.54 5.35 1.32
N ARG A 60 22.80 5.50 0.01
CA ARG A 60 23.28 6.76 -0.59
C ARG A 60 22.18 7.80 -0.83
N GLY A 61 20.93 7.47 -0.51
CA GLY A 61 19.78 8.34 -0.78
C GLY A 61 19.24 8.27 -2.21
N GLU A 62 19.75 7.34 -3.04
CA GLU A 62 19.12 7.08 -4.33
C GLU A 62 17.77 6.41 -4.11
N ARG A 63 16.75 6.93 -4.79
CA ARG A 63 15.41 6.35 -4.79
C ARG A 63 15.39 4.97 -5.43
N LEU A 64 14.86 3.99 -4.70
CA LEU A 64 14.68 2.61 -5.20
C LEU A 64 13.37 2.42 -5.96
N THR A 65 12.40 3.33 -5.78
CA THR A 65 11.06 3.22 -6.38
C THR A 65 11.06 3.66 -7.84
N THR A 66 10.57 2.80 -8.73
CA THR A 66 10.43 3.09 -10.18
C THR A 66 9.21 3.94 -10.53
N ASN A 67 8.11 3.75 -9.80
CA ASN A 67 6.85 4.47 -10.04
C ASN A 67 6.95 5.93 -9.54
N VAL A 68 6.40 6.85 -10.31
CA VAL A 68 6.36 8.27 -9.97
C VAL A 68 5.05 8.58 -9.23
N PRO A 69 5.10 9.21 -8.04
CA PRO A 69 3.91 9.63 -7.32
C PRO A 69 3.09 10.64 -8.12
N TYR A 70 1.79 10.70 -7.87
CA TYR A 70 0.92 11.70 -8.51
C TYR A 70 1.32 13.12 -8.07
N GLY A 71 1.36 14.09 -8.96
CA GLY A 71 1.91 15.43 -8.68
C GLY A 71 3.37 15.63 -9.09
N TYR A 72 4.06 14.54 -9.45
CA TYR A 72 5.41 14.58 -10.00
C TYR A 72 5.46 13.94 -11.40
N LYS A 73 6.44 14.37 -12.19
CA LYS A 73 6.80 13.77 -13.47
C LYS A 73 8.31 13.54 -13.54
N ARG A 74 8.72 12.66 -14.47
CA ARG A 74 10.16 12.49 -14.74
C ARG A 74 10.66 13.71 -15.49
N ASP A 75 11.87 14.11 -15.16
CA ASP A 75 12.57 15.11 -15.96
C ASP A 75 12.84 14.57 -17.38
N SER A 76 12.82 15.43 -18.39
CA SER A 76 13.17 15.04 -19.77
C SER A 76 14.65 14.70 -19.89
N ASP A 77 15.48 15.39 -19.11
CA ASP A 77 16.94 15.35 -19.25
C ASP A 77 17.56 14.26 -18.36
N ASP A 78 16.99 14.05 -17.17
CA ASP A 78 17.40 12.98 -16.24
C ASP A 78 16.20 12.14 -15.78
N PRO A 79 16.02 10.92 -16.33
CA PRO A 79 14.93 10.03 -15.95
C PRO A 79 14.89 9.64 -14.46
N LYS A 80 15.99 9.85 -13.71
CA LYS A 80 16.04 9.58 -12.28
C LYS A 80 15.46 10.72 -11.45
N LYS A 81 15.46 11.95 -11.96
CA LYS A 81 14.95 13.13 -11.24
C LYS A 81 13.44 13.26 -11.36
N TRP A 82 12.85 13.81 -10.30
CA TRP A 82 11.45 14.18 -10.24
C TRP A 82 11.32 15.69 -10.33
N VAL A 83 10.47 16.14 -11.23
CA VAL A 83 10.07 17.54 -11.35
C VAL A 83 8.59 17.67 -11.07
N ILE A 84 8.17 18.84 -10.60
CA ILE A 84 6.78 19.11 -10.23
C ILE A 84 5.94 19.09 -11.50
N ASP A 85 4.80 18.41 -11.42
CA ASP A 85 3.76 18.45 -12.43
C ASP A 85 2.67 19.40 -11.96
N GLU A 86 2.67 20.64 -12.45
CA GLU A 86 1.87 21.74 -11.88
C GLU A 86 0.37 21.42 -11.77
N GLU A 87 -0.22 20.81 -12.79
CA GLU A 87 -1.65 20.46 -12.80
C GLU A 87 -1.97 19.43 -11.70
N ALA A 88 -1.21 18.35 -11.63
CA ALA A 88 -1.40 17.30 -10.62
C ALA A 88 -0.98 17.78 -9.21
N ALA A 89 0.04 18.63 -9.11
CA ALA A 89 0.53 19.18 -7.85
C ALA A 89 -0.47 20.14 -7.20
N GLN A 90 -1.22 20.90 -8.00
CA GLN A 90 -2.33 21.72 -7.49
C GLN A 90 -3.41 20.86 -6.81
N VAL A 91 -3.76 19.72 -7.42
CA VAL A 91 -4.71 18.77 -6.83
C VAL A 91 -4.16 18.20 -5.52
N VAL A 92 -2.87 17.84 -5.47
CA VAL A 92 -2.22 17.37 -4.23
C VAL A 92 -2.25 18.44 -3.13
N LYS A 93 -1.84 19.69 -3.42
CA LYS A 93 -1.90 20.81 -2.47
C LYS A 93 -3.32 21.02 -1.94
N ARG A 94 -4.31 20.92 -2.83
CA ARG A 94 -5.71 21.04 -2.49
C ARG A 94 -6.20 19.92 -1.57
N ILE A 95 -5.80 18.68 -1.81
CA ILE A 95 -6.11 17.53 -0.94
C ILE A 95 -5.62 17.79 0.49
N PHE A 96 -4.40 18.30 0.65
CA PHE A 96 -3.85 18.63 1.96
C PHE A 96 -4.57 19.81 2.61
N ALA A 97 -4.89 20.86 1.85
CA ALA A 97 -5.69 21.99 2.35
C ALA A 97 -7.08 21.54 2.86
N LEU A 98 -7.78 20.70 2.10
CA LEU A 98 -9.07 20.15 2.49
C LEU A 98 -8.96 19.27 3.76
N CYS A 99 -7.83 18.58 3.94
CA CYS A 99 -7.58 17.80 5.16
C CYS A 99 -7.34 18.71 6.37
N MET A 100 -6.61 19.82 6.19
CA MET A 100 -6.40 20.86 7.20
C MET A 100 -7.71 21.54 7.62
N GLU A 101 -8.67 21.70 6.70
CA GLU A 101 -10.03 22.14 7.00
C GLU A 101 -10.86 21.09 7.79
N GLY A 102 -10.32 19.89 8.01
CA GLY A 102 -11.02 18.83 8.71
C GLY A 102 -11.96 18.02 7.82
N LYS A 103 -11.70 17.87 6.51
CA LYS A 103 -12.39 16.87 5.69
C LYS A 103 -11.65 15.53 5.76
N GLY A 104 -12.40 14.45 5.91
CA GLY A 104 -11.84 13.08 5.89
C GLY A 104 -11.58 12.58 4.47
N PRO A 105 -10.76 11.52 4.28
CA PRO A 105 -10.42 10.99 2.96
C PRO A 105 -11.63 10.68 2.06
N SER A 106 -12.69 10.07 2.61
CA SER A 106 -13.93 9.78 1.86
C SER A 106 -14.68 11.04 1.45
N GLN A 107 -14.69 12.09 2.29
CA GLN A 107 -15.32 13.38 1.95
C GLN A 107 -14.53 14.12 0.87
N ILE A 108 -13.20 14.08 0.95
CA ILE A 108 -12.31 14.65 -0.07
C ILE A 108 -12.51 13.93 -1.40
N ALA A 109 -12.55 12.60 -1.39
CA ALA A 109 -12.79 11.80 -2.60
C ALA A 109 -14.13 12.16 -3.27
N ALA A 110 -15.22 12.23 -2.50
CA ALA A 110 -16.54 12.62 -3.03
C ALA A 110 -16.56 14.05 -3.58
N LEU A 111 -15.82 14.97 -2.97
CA LEU A 111 -15.72 16.35 -3.44
C LEU A 111 -14.96 16.44 -4.77
N LEU A 112 -13.82 15.74 -4.89
CA LEU A 112 -13.04 15.68 -6.12
C LEU A 112 -13.83 15.03 -7.26
N GLU A 113 -14.61 13.99 -6.97
CA GLU A 113 -15.49 13.34 -7.95
C GLU A 113 -16.62 14.28 -8.41
N LYS A 114 -17.26 15.01 -7.48
CA LYS A 114 -18.32 15.98 -7.81
C LYS A 114 -17.82 17.10 -8.74
N GLU A 115 -16.57 17.50 -8.57
CA GLU A 115 -15.94 18.55 -9.36
C GLU A 115 -15.29 18.02 -10.65
N LYS A 116 -15.43 16.72 -10.92
CA LYS A 116 -14.88 16.06 -12.11
C LYS A 116 -13.37 16.23 -12.22
N VAL A 117 -12.66 16.09 -11.10
CA VAL A 117 -11.19 16.01 -11.10
C VAL A 117 -10.77 14.62 -11.57
N LEU A 118 -9.92 14.55 -12.59
CA LEU A 118 -9.40 13.27 -13.09
C LEU A 118 -8.67 12.50 -11.99
N ASN A 119 -8.96 11.22 -11.88
CA ASN A 119 -8.25 10.35 -10.94
C ASN A 119 -6.78 10.15 -11.39
N PRO A 120 -5.86 9.80 -10.47
CA PRO A 120 -4.44 9.66 -10.82
C PRO A 120 -4.13 8.63 -11.92
N THR A 121 -4.95 7.58 -12.06
CA THR A 121 -4.76 6.55 -13.08
C THR A 121 -5.17 7.07 -14.46
N ALA A 122 -6.35 7.69 -14.56
CA ALA A 122 -6.87 8.33 -15.76
C ALA A 122 -5.93 9.47 -16.21
N TYR A 123 -5.44 10.28 -15.27
CA TYR A 123 -4.45 11.33 -15.54
C TYR A 123 -3.18 10.76 -16.19
N LYS A 124 -2.59 9.72 -15.59
CA LYS A 124 -1.39 9.07 -16.14
C LYS A 124 -1.62 8.48 -17.52
N GLN A 125 -2.80 7.90 -17.77
CA GLN A 125 -3.14 7.33 -19.09
C GLN A 125 -3.35 8.41 -20.15
N ARG A 126 -3.99 9.55 -19.81
CA ARG A 126 -4.10 10.72 -20.68
C ARG A 126 -2.73 11.23 -21.13
N GLU A 127 -1.74 11.18 -20.24
CA GLU A 127 -0.35 11.53 -20.56
C GLU A 127 0.43 10.41 -21.28
N GLY A 128 -0.21 9.28 -21.63
CA GLY A 128 0.44 8.14 -22.28
C GLY A 128 1.39 7.34 -21.37
N ARG A 129 1.33 7.55 -20.04
CA ARG A 129 2.17 6.82 -19.08
C ARG A 129 1.58 5.43 -18.81
N LYS A 130 2.42 4.39 -18.93
CA LYS A 130 2.02 3.00 -18.64
C LYS A 130 1.59 2.88 -17.19
N THR A 131 0.35 2.44 -16.97
CA THR A 131 -0.18 2.09 -15.65
C THR A 131 -0.57 0.61 -15.64
N PRO A 132 -0.30 -0.12 -14.56
CA PRO A 132 -0.70 -1.52 -14.44
C PRO A 132 -2.21 -1.67 -14.17
N HIS A 133 -2.86 -0.60 -13.73
CA HIS A 133 -4.29 -0.59 -13.43
C HIS A 133 -5.09 -0.23 -14.67
N GLN A 134 -6.16 -0.99 -14.92
CA GLN A 134 -7.14 -0.65 -15.95
C GLN A 134 -7.79 0.71 -15.63
N THR A 135 -8.15 1.43 -16.68
CA THR A 135 -8.92 2.66 -16.54
C THR A 135 -10.23 2.33 -15.85
N PRO A 136 -10.56 2.99 -14.73
CA PRO A 136 -11.88 2.84 -14.14
C PRO A 136 -12.93 3.28 -15.16
N GLU A 137 -14.09 2.62 -15.17
CA GLU A 137 -15.24 2.99 -15.99
C GLU A 137 -15.65 4.46 -15.81
N ASN A 138 -15.41 5.01 -14.61
CA ASN A 138 -15.54 6.43 -14.31
C ASN A 138 -14.16 7.05 -14.02
N GLU A 139 -13.66 7.85 -14.97
CA GLU A 139 -12.38 8.56 -14.91
C GLU A 139 -12.28 9.59 -13.76
N TYR A 140 -13.43 10.01 -13.21
CA TYR A 140 -13.52 10.99 -12.12
C TYR A 140 -13.72 10.34 -10.75
N ARG A 141 -13.84 9.02 -10.70
CA ARG A 141 -14.05 8.32 -9.43
C ARG A 141 -12.77 8.32 -8.59
N TRP A 142 -12.80 9.02 -7.46
CA TRP A 142 -11.73 9.00 -6.48
C TRP A 142 -12.01 7.96 -5.40
N HIS A 143 -11.05 7.07 -5.16
CA HIS A 143 -11.12 6.16 -4.02
C HIS A 143 -10.51 6.81 -2.77
N GLU A 144 -11.18 6.62 -1.64
CA GLU A 144 -10.71 7.10 -0.33
C GLU A 144 -9.33 6.57 0.06
N SER A 145 -8.99 5.35 -0.37
CA SER A 145 -7.66 4.75 -0.19
C SER A 145 -6.59 5.50 -0.97
N THR A 146 -6.88 5.98 -2.18
CA THR A 146 -5.97 6.81 -2.97
C THR A 146 -5.70 8.15 -2.29
N VAL A 147 -6.74 8.79 -1.75
CA VAL A 147 -6.60 10.04 -1.00
C VAL A 147 -5.79 9.82 0.29
N ALA A 148 -6.09 8.74 1.04
CA ALA A 148 -5.35 8.37 2.23
C ALA A 148 -3.87 8.12 1.93
N TYR A 149 -3.57 7.39 0.83
CA TYR A 149 -2.21 7.15 0.37
C TYR A 149 -1.49 8.47 0.07
N ILE A 150 -2.11 9.40 -0.65
CA ILE A 150 -1.52 10.72 -0.94
C ILE A 150 -1.19 11.48 0.35
N LEU A 151 -2.11 11.47 1.31
CA LEU A 151 -1.93 12.14 2.61
C LEU A 151 -0.82 11.50 3.46
N GLU A 152 -0.57 10.20 3.34
CA GLU A 152 0.48 9.47 4.09
C GLU A 152 1.86 9.54 3.44
N TYR A 153 1.93 9.97 2.19
CA TYR A 153 3.13 9.87 1.39
C TYR A 153 4.11 11.01 1.70
N MET A 154 5.01 10.77 2.64
CA MET A 154 6.00 11.75 3.13
C MET A 154 6.85 12.37 2.01
N GLU A 155 7.05 11.66 0.89
CA GLU A 155 7.83 12.15 -0.23
C GLU A 155 7.31 13.45 -0.84
N TYR A 156 6.03 13.82 -0.64
CA TYR A 156 5.52 15.15 -1.02
C TYR A 156 6.24 16.33 -0.35
N THR A 157 6.99 16.07 0.73
CA THR A 157 7.85 17.04 1.42
C THR A 157 9.24 17.20 0.78
N GLY A 158 9.49 16.54 -0.36
CA GLY A 158 10.79 16.59 -1.04
C GLY A 158 11.83 15.62 -0.46
N CYS A 159 11.40 14.66 0.37
CA CYS A 159 12.28 13.64 0.94
C CYS A 159 12.19 12.31 0.17
N THR A 160 13.26 11.51 0.16
CA THR A 160 13.23 10.11 -0.29
C THR A 160 13.22 9.18 0.92
N VAL A 161 12.20 8.32 0.99
CA VAL A 161 12.06 7.32 2.05
C VAL A 161 12.33 5.93 1.48
N ASN A 162 13.50 5.38 1.79
CA ASN A 162 13.93 4.04 1.37
C ASN A 162 13.64 2.98 2.45
N PHE A 163 13.61 1.72 2.02
CA PHE A 163 13.39 0.54 2.88
C PHE A 163 12.04 0.53 3.64
N LYS A 164 10.96 1.05 3.02
CA LYS A 164 9.60 1.01 3.58
C LYS A 164 9.08 -0.41 3.84
N THR A 165 9.58 -1.38 3.09
CA THR A 165 9.12 -2.77 3.14
C THR A 165 10.28 -3.75 2.98
N TYR A 166 10.07 -4.98 3.42
CA TYR A 166 11.05 -6.06 3.29
C TYR A 166 10.37 -7.42 3.07
N THR A 167 11.14 -8.39 2.58
CA THR A 167 10.76 -9.79 2.44
C THR A 167 11.80 -10.69 3.12
N ASN A 168 11.35 -11.71 3.85
CA ASN A 168 12.22 -12.54 4.67
C ASN A 168 13.17 -13.42 3.84
N SER A 169 12.71 -13.87 2.68
CA SER A 169 13.47 -14.76 1.81
C SER A 169 13.16 -14.49 0.35
N ILE A 170 13.82 -15.22 -0.55
CA ILE A 170 13.54 -15.13 -2.00
C ILE A 170 12.27 -15.90 -2.39
N TRP A 171 11.86 -16.86 -1.56
CA TRP A 171 10.66 -17.68 -1.78
C TRP A 171 9.43 -17.11 -1.08
N ASP A 172 9.63 -16.26 -0.07
CA ASP A 172 8.54 -15.60 0.63
C ASP A 172 7.92 -14.53 -0.27
N LYS A 173 6.69 -14.79 -0.72
CA LYS A 173 5.89 -13.85 -1.52
C LYS A 173 5.26 -12.76 -0.67
N LYS A 174 5.32 -12.86 0.67
CA LYS A 174 4.71 -11.88 1.58
C LYS A 174 5.67 -10.72 1.83
N GLN A 175 5.26 -9.55 1.38
CA GLN A 175 5.89 -8.27 1.71
C GLN A 175 5.38 -7.78 3.06
N ARG A 176 6.29 -7.29 3.91
CA ARG A 176 5.98 -6.74 5.23
C ARG A 176 6.44 -5.30 5.29
N GLU A 177 5.74 -4.48 6.07
CA GLU A 177 6.17 -3.12 6.35
C GLU A 177 7.30 -3.08 7.36
N ASN A 178 8.26 -2.19 7.12
CA ASN A 178 9.37 -1.94 8.02
C ASN A 178 8.96 -0.84 9.01
N PRO A 179 9.25 -0.97 10.33
CA PRO A 179 9.07 0.12 11.28
C PRO A 179 9.85 1.38 10.85
N MET A 180 9.42 2.54 11.33
CA MET A 180 10.00 3.83 10.94
C MET A 180 11.51 3.92 11.21
N GLU A 181 12.00 3.32 12.30
CA GLU A 181 13.43 3.30 12.68
C GLU A 181 14.34 2.66 11.62
N ASN A 182 13.82 1.66 10.92
CA ASN A 182 14.56 0.94 9.89
C ASN A 182 14.40 1.58 8.50
N ARG A 183 13.55 2.60 8.36
CA ARG A 183 13.41 3.37 7.12
C ARG A 183 14.53 4.40 7.06
N LYS A 184 15.11 4.59 5.89
CA LYS A 184 16.12 5.64 5.66
C LYS A 184 15.47 6.82 4.96
N ILE A 185 15.44 7.96 5.63
CA ILE A 185 14.83 9.19 5.14
C ILE A 185 15.95 10.16 4.75
N PHE A 186 15.92 10.60 3.50
CA PHE A 186 16.85 11.58 2.96
C PHE A 186 16.07 12.82 2.58
N TYR A 187 16.34 13.96 3.23
CA TYR A 187 15.64 15.20 2.97
C TYR A 187 16.21 15.93 1.74
N ASN A 188 15.40 16.80 1.14
CA ASN A 188 15.80 17.67 0.02
C ASN A 188 16.38 16.93 -1.20
N THR A 189 15.77 15.80 -1.57
CA THR A 189 16.19 15.01 -2.74
C THR A 189 15.50 15.46 -4.03
N HIS A 190 14.34 16.10 -3.92
CA HIS A 190 13.55 16.61 -5.04
C HIS A 190 12.66 17.76 -4.57
N PRO A 191 12.08 18.55 -5.49
CA PRO A 191 11.25 19.69 -5.12
C PRO A 191 10.05 19.29 -4.25
N ALA A 192 9.86 19.97 -3.13
CA ALA A 192 8.72 19.74 -2.24
C ALA A 192 7.44 20.36 -2.83
N ILE A 193 6.34 19.59 -2.85
CA ILE A 193 5.01 20.13 -3.18
C ILE A 193 4.39 20.77 -1.93
N ILE A 194 4.72 20.24 -0.75
CA ILE A 194 4.16 20.62 0.55
C ILE A 194 5.29 20.78 1.56
N SER A 195 5.16 21.73 2.50
CA SER A 195 6.12 21.86 3.60
C SER A 195 6.00 20.72 4.60
N LEU A 196 7.11 20.39 5.27
CA LEU A 196 7.12 19.38 6.33
C LEU A 196 6.12 19.71 7.45
N GLU A 197 6.00 20.98 7.82
CA GLU A 197 5.06 21.44 8.85
C GLU A 197 3.60 21.16 8.52
N VAL A 198 3.20 21.34 7.26
CA VAL A 198 1.83 21.04 6.81
C VAL A 198 1.60 19.53 6.82
N PHE A 199 2.59 18.76 6.39
CA PHE A 199 2.51 17.30 6.41
C PHE A 199 2.33 16.76 7.84
N ASP A 200 3.13 17.23 8.79
CA ASP A 200 3.09 16.79 10.18
C ASP A 200 1.74 17.12 10.84
N LYS A 201 1.24 18.35 10.65
CA LYS A 201 -0.10 18.75 11.13
C LYS A 201 -1.21 17.87 10.55
N VAL A 202 -1.13 17.53 9.26
CA VAL A 202 -2.10 16.62 8.63
C VAL A 202 -2.02 15.22 9.26
N GLN A 203 -0.83 14.71 9.57
CA GLN A 203 -0.72 13.41 10.26
C GLN A 203 -1.36 13.47 11.66
N GLU A 204 -1.13 14.53 12.43
CA GLU A 204 -1.76 14.72 13.74
C GLU A 204 -3.29 14.74 13.66
N ILE A 205 -3.84 15.53 12.73
CA ILE A 205 -5.30 15.59 12.49
C ILE A 205 -5.86 14.20 12.14
N ARG A 206 -5.12 13.41 11.34
CA ARG A 206 -5.56 12.07 10.95
C ARG A 206 -5.48 11.07 12.10
N GLN A 207 -4.48 11.16 12.96
CA GLN A 207 -4.36 10.29 14.14
C GLN A 207 -5.48 10.56 15.17
N GLN A 208 -5.87 11.82 15.35
CA GLN A 208 -6.96 12.21 16.25
C GLN A 208 -8.36 11.86 15.70
N ARG A 209 -8.47 11.55 14.41
CA ARG A 209 -9.77 11.22 13.80
C ARG A 209 -10.20 9.81 14.13
N HIS A 210 -11.31 9.73 14.86
CA HIS A 210 -12.04 8.49 15.04
C HIS A 210 -13.08 8.28 13.94
N ARG A 211 -13.19 7.04 13.43
CA ARG A 211 -14.23 6.67 12.48
C ARG A 211 -15.60 6.90 13.12
N ARG A 212 -16.46 7.69 12.47
CA ARG A 212 -17.86 7.83 12.86
C ARG A 212 -18.59 6.53 12.54
N THR A 213 -19.39 6.03 13.48
CA THR A 213 -20.29 4.90 13.24
C THR A 213 -21.36 5.32 12.22
N ALA A 214 -21.96 4.37 11.49
CA ALA A 214 -22.99 4.63 10.46
C ALA A 214 -24.18 5.47 10.96
N THR A 215 -24.46 5.43 12.27
CA THR A 215 -25.49 6.25 12.96
C THR A 215 -25.04 7.68 13.27
N GLY A 216 -23.83 8.09 12.89
CA GLY A 216 -23.27 9.41 13.17
C GLY A 216 -22.85 9.66 14.62
N LYS A 217 -23.20 8.75 15.53
CA LYS A 217 -22.88 8.82 16.97
C LYS A 217 -21.46 8.32 17.22
N SER A 218 -20.63 9.14 17.86
CA SER A 218 -19.32 8.74 18.38
C SER A 218 -19.46 8.30 19.83
N ASN A 219 -19.04 7.08 20.16
CA ASN A 219 -18.93 6.64 21.55
C ASN A 219 -17.67 7.26 22.20
N MET A 220 -17.77 7.67 23.47
CA MET A 220 -16.66 8.17 24.28
C MET A 220 -15.48 7.18 24.35
N PHE A 221 -15.76 5.88 24.22
CA PHE A 221 -14.74 4.83 24.23
C PHE A 221 -14.14 4.50 22.85
N SER A 222 -14.54 5.22 21.80
CA SER A 222 -14.07 4.96 20.43
C SER A 222 -12.56 5.16 20.33
N GLY A 223 -11.84 4.10 19.94
CA GLY A 223 -10.37 4.12 19.81
C GLY A 223 -9.59 3.97 21.11
N LEU A 224 -10.25 3.87 22.27
CA LEU A 224 -9.61 3.66 23.57
C LEU A 224 -9.63 2.20 24.03
N VAL A 225 -10.60 1.41 23.56
CA VAL A 225 -10.83 0.04 24.04
C VAL A 225 -10.32 -1.00 23.03
N PHE A 226 -9.57 -1.97 23.55
CA PHE A 226 -8.98 -3.06 22.78
C PHE A 226 -9.39 -4.40 23.39
N CYS A 227 -9.59 -5.42 22.56
CA CYS A 227 -9.82 -6.77 23.02
C CYS A 227 -8.55 -7.30 23.70
N ASN A 228 -8.67 -7.87 24.90
CA ASN A 228 -7.51 -8.41 25.60
C ASN A 228 -6.87 -9.59 24.85
N ASP A 229 -7.66 -10.41 24.17
CA ASP A 229 -7.20 -11.67 23.59
C ASP A 229 -6.59 -11.47 22.19
N CYS A 230 -7.26 -10.71 21.32
CA CYS A 230 -6.80 -10.49 19.94
C CYS A 230 -6.11 -9.13 19.72
N LYS A 231 -6.05 -8.27 20.75
CA LYS A 231 -5.48 -6.91 20.71
C LYS A 231 -6.08 -5.99 19.64
N GLN A 232 -7.20 -6.37 19.00
CA GLN A 232 -7.91 -5.55 18.03
C GLN A 232 -8.74 -4.46 18.72
N LYS A 233 -8.95 -3.34 18.02
CA LYS A 233 -9.82 -2.24 18.48
C LYS A 233 -11.26 -2.72 18.57
N LEU A 234 -11.94 -2.44 19.68
CA LEU A 234 -13.37 -2.67 19.81
C LEU A 234 -14.15 -1.51 19.19
N TYR A 235 -15.20 -1.85 18.43
CA TYR A 235 -16.06 -0.88 17.78
C TYR A 235 -17.43 -0.84 18.46
N TYR A 236 -17.95 0.38 18.60
CA TYR A 236 -19.31 0.58 19.07
C TYR A 236 -20.31 0.29 17.94
N SER A 237 -21.09 -0.78 18.10
CA SER A 237 -22.16 -1.16 17.18
C SER A 237 -23.52 -0.89 17.83
N ILE A 238 -24.40 -0.19 17.09
CA ILE A 238 -25.83 -0.10 17.42
C ILE A 238 -26.58 -0.76 16.26
N THR A 239 -27.49 -1.67 16.57
CA THR A 239 -28.43 -2.22 15.59
C THR A 239 -29.54 -1.21 15.31
N SER A 240 -29.88 -1.00 14.03
CA SER A 240 -30.89 -0.02 13.57
C SER A 240 -32.29 -0.19 14.21
N TYR A 241 -32.61 -1.36 14.75
CA TYR A 241 -33.92 -1.64 15.38
C TYR A 241 -34.15 -0.96 16.74
N PHE A 242 -33.11 -0.44 17.40
CA PHE A 242 -33.23 0.05 18.78
C PHE A 242 -33.71 1.52 18.90
N GLU A 243 -33.72 2.29 17.80
CA GLU A 243 -34.17 3.69 17.83
C GLU A 243 -35.69 3.85 17.77
N SER A 244 -36.43 2.82 17.35
CA SER A 244 -37.91 2.86 17.23
C SER A 244 -38.67 2.67 18.55
N GLY A 245 -37.97 2.55 19.68
CA GLY A 245 -38.54 2.01 20.94
C GLY A 245 -38.65 2.97 22.12
N ARG A 246 -38.58 4.29 21.97
CA ARG A 246 -38.83 5.24 23.08
C ARG A 246 -39.50 6.55 22.65
N THR A 247 -40.79 6.47 22.36
CA THR A 247 -41.75 7.56 22.63
C THR A 247 -43.12 6.96 22.97
N SER A 248 -43.30 6.48 24.20
CA SER A 248 -44.63 6.27 24.77
C SER A 248 -44.55 6.39 26.29
N SER A 249 -44.30 7.61 26.78
CA SER A 249 -44.64 8.00 28.15
C SER A 249 -46.03 8.64 28.13
N SER A 250 -47.08 7.82 28.20
CA SER A 250 -48.39 8.26 28.66
C SER A 250 -48.74 7.44 29.89
N ALA A 251 -48.52 8.04 31.06
CA ALA A 251 -49.06 7.53 32.32
C ALA A 251 -50.60 7.61 32.27
N PRO A 252 -51.33 6.56 32.69
CA PRO A 252 -52.79 6.62 32.76
C PRO A 252 -53.24 7.52 33.93
N PRO A 253 -54.34 8.28 33.79
CA PRO A 253 -54.88 9.07 34.88
C PRO A 253 -55.51 8.17 35.95
N ILE A 254 -55.28 8.52 37.20
CA ILE A 254 -55.97 7.98 38.38
C ILE A 254 -57.35 8.64 38.41
N VAL A 255 -58.42 7.84 38.29
CA VAL A 255 -59.80 8.29 38.50
C VAL A 255 -60.16 8.02 39.95
N SER A 256 -60.58 9.06 40.66
CA SER A 256 -61.28 9.03 41.96
C SER A 256 -62.77 8.79 41.78
#